data_AF-A0A5Q2VF36-F1
#
_entry.id   AF-A0A5Q2VF36-F1
#
_cell.length_a   1.000
_cell.length_b   1.000
_cell.length_c   1.000
_cell.angle_alpha   90.00
_cell.angle_beta   90.00
_cell.angle_gamma   90.00
#
_symmetry.space_group_name_H-M   'P 1'
#
loop_
_entity.id
_entity.type
_entity.pdbx_description
1 polymer ?
#
loop_
_entity_poly.entity_id
_entity_poly.type
_entity_poly.pdbx_seq_one_letter_code
_entity_poly.pdbx_strand_id
1 'polypeptide(L)'
;MNKLIVVCVLALAGCTGTPPVPSYVEVKVPVAVPCKTADVARPAFAVDQLPIGSPIDVQMRALRAERHQRIGYERELLAANEACK
;
A
#
# COMPACT_ATOMS: atom_id res chain seq x y z
N MET A 1 50.23 52.78 2.92
CA MET A 1 49.49 52.47 1.67
C MET A 1 49.63 51.02 1.21
N ASN A 2 50.82 50.40 1.23
CA ASN A 2 51.02 49.03 0.70
C ASN A 2 50.15 47.95 1.37
N LYS A 3 49.96 48.01 2.71
CA LYS A 3 49.15 47.03 3.45
C LYS A 3 47.65 47.08 3.13
N LEU A 4 47.15 48.25 2.73
CA LEU A 4 45.72 48.47 2.43
C LEU A 4 45.34 47.84 1.08
N ILE A 5 46.26 47.90 0.12
CA ILE A 5 46.11 47.27 -1.20
C ILE A 5 46.07 45.75 -1.05
N VAL A 6 46.94 45.17 -0.21
CA VAL A 6 46.97 43.72 0.04
C VAL A 6 45.66 43.23 0.66
N VAL A 7 45.13 43.93 1.67
CA VAL A 7 43.83 43.58 2.29
C VAL A 7 42.68 43.65 1.29
N CYS A 8 42.70 44.67 0.41
CA CYS A 8 41.68 44.80 -0.63
C CYS A 8 41.72 43.61 -1.60
N VAL A 9 42.90 43.23 -2.10
CA VAL A 9 43.07 42.09 -3.02
C VAL A 9 42.64 40.76 -2.39
N LEU A 10 42.89 40.54 -1.10
CA LEU A 10 42.44 39.35 -0.36
C LEU A 10 40.92 39.30 -0.20
N ALA A 11 40.26 40.43 -0.01
CA ALA A 11 38.79 40.49 0.09
C ALA A 11 38.10 40.18 -1.25
N LEU A 12 38.73 40.54 -2.38
CA LEU A 12 38.20 40.27 -3.73
C LEU A 12 38.37 38.80 -4.17
N ALA A 13 39.30 38.04 -3.58
CA ALA A 13 39.54 36.64 -3.96
C ALA A 13 38.36 35.71 -3.62
N GLY A 14 37.51 36.07 -2.65
CA GLY A 14 36.33 35.30 -2.25
C GLY A 14 35.17 35.31 -3.25
N CYS A 15 35.15 36.24 -4.21
CA CYS A 15 34.06 36.37 -5.20
C CYS A 15 34.20 35.47 -6.44
N THR A 16 35.26 34.65 -6.53
CA THR A 16 35.51 33.77 -7.70
C THR A 16 35.12 32.31 -7.48
N GLY A 17 34.54 31.98 -6.32
CA GLY A 17 34.11 30.62 -6.00
C GLY A 17 32.96 30.16 -6.90
N THR A 18 33.24 29.29 -7.87
CA THR A 18 32.20 28.60 -8.63
C THR A 18 31.49 27.62 -7.70
N PRO A 19 30.15 27.62 -7.60
CA PRO A 19 29.45 26.67 -6.76
C PRO A 19 29.74 25.24 -7.26
N PRO A 20 29.98 24.27 -6.35
CA PRO A 20 30.20 22.90 -6.76
C PRO A 20 29.00 22.39 -7.56
N VAL A 21 29.28 21.60 -8.60
CA VAL A 21 28.23 21.01 -9.45
C VAL A 21 27.30 20.20 -8.56
N PRO A 22 25.97 20.40 -8.63
CA PRO A 22 25.04 19.65 -7.80
C PRO A 22 25.19 18.16 -8.07
N SER A 23 25.42 17.38 -7.02
CA SER A 23 25.40 15.92 -7.12
C SER A 23 23.95 15.44 -7.06
N TYR A 24 23.49 14.81 -8.14
CA TYR A 24 22.19 14.16 -8.16
C TYR A 24 22.30 12.80 -7.49
N VAL A 25 21.42 12.55 -6.53
CA VAL A 25 21.27 11.24 -5.88
C VAL A 25 19.98 10.61 -6.40
N GLU A 26 20.09 9.45 -7.01
CA GLU A 26 18.91 8.68 -7.40
C GLU A 26 18.23 8.10 -6.16
N VAL A 27 16.96 8.47 -5.94
CA VAL A 27 16.14 7.95 -4.85
C VAL A 27 15.11 6.98 -5.44
N LYS A 28 15.17 5.71 -5.05
CA LYS A 28 14.16 4.71 -5.40
C LYS A 28 12.95 4.88 -4.50
N VAL A 29 11.96 5.63 -4.96
CA VAL A 29 10.68 5.77 -4.28
C VAL A 29 9.83 4.53 -4.60
N PRO A 30 9.35 3.79 -3.59
CA PRO A 30 8.43 2.68 -3.83
C PRO A 30 7.10 3.23 -4.37
N VAL A 31 6.66 2.69 -5.51
CA VAL A 31 5.37 3.03 -6.11
C VAL A 31 4.43 1.85 -5.91
N ALA A 32 3.18 2.14 -5.51
CA ALA A 32 2.16 1.11 -5.36
C ALA A 32 1.87 0.46 -6.73
N VAL A 33 1.98 -0.86 -6.79
CA VAL A 33 1.66 -1.65 -7.99
C VAL A 33 0.22 -2.15 -7.85
N PRO A 34 -0.64 -2.00 -8.88
CA PRO A 34 -1.99 -2.54 -8.80
C PRO A 34 -1.94 -4.06 -8.77
N CYS A 35 -2.64 -4.67 -7.81
CA CYS A 35 -2.75 -6.10 -7.77
C CYS A 35 -3.63 -6.64 -8.91
N LYS A 36 -3.18 -7.70 -9.57
CA LYS A 36 -3.91 -8.38 -10.64
C LYS A 36 -4.30 -9.77 -10.18
N THR A 37 -5.47 -9.90 -9.53
CA THR A 37 -6.05 -11.19 -9.16
C THR A 37 -7.43 -11.34 -9.77
N ALA A 38 -7.94 -12.57 -9.78
CA ALA A 38 -9.32 -12.81 -10.12
C ALA A 38 -10.23 -12.42 -8.95
N ASP A 39 -11.40 -11.87 -9.27
CA ASP A 39 -12.44 -11.60 -8.28
C ASP A 39 -12.93 -12.92 -7.66
N VAL A 40 -12.96 -12.96 -6.33
CA VAL A 40 -13.52 -14.10 -5.60
C VAL A 40 -15.03 -13.94 -5.54
N ALA A 41 -15.76 -14.89 -6.14
CA ALA A 41 -17.21 -14.82 -6.21
C ALA A 41 -17.85 -14.99 -4.82
N ARG A 42 -18.78 -14.09 -4.47
CA ARG A 42 -19.59 -14.24 -3.24
C ARG A 42 -20.46 -15.49 -3.37
N PRO A 43 -20.35 -16.47 -2.46
CA PRO A 43 -21.20 -17.66 -2.51
C PRO A 43 -22.65 -17.30 -2.20
N ALA A 44 -23.58 -18.13 -2.68
CA ALA A 44 -24.97 -18.09 -2.24
C ALA A 44 -25.05 -18.57 -0.78
N PHE A 45 -25.01 -17.62 0.15
CA PHE A 45 -25.01 -17.89 1.57
C PHE A 45 -26.33 -18.54 2.00
N ALA A 46 -26.25 -19.58 2.83
CA ALA A 46 -27.41 -20.36 3.21
C ALA A 46 -28.48 -19.54 3.97
N VAL A 47 -28.08 -18.51 4.72
CA VAL A 47 -29.01 -17.62 5.42
C VAL A 47 -29.74 -16.67 4.47
N ASP A 48 -29.15 -16.31 3.32
CA ASP A 48 -29.80 -15.41 2.34
C ASP A 48 -31.11 -16.01 1.79
N GLN A 49 -31.25 -17.35 1.85
CA GLN A 49 -32.43 -18.08 1.40
C GLN A 49 -33.36 -18.52 2.54
N LEU A 50 -33.08 -18.11 3.78
CA LEU A 50 -33.84 -18.54 4.96
C LEU A 50 -35.14 -17.73 5.12
N PRO A 51 -36.32 -18.36 5.09
CA PRO A 51 -37.58 -17.65 5.27
C PRO A 51 -37.69 -17.00 6.66
N ILE A 52 -38.28 -15.81 6.71
CA ILE A 52 -38.59 -15.12 7.97
C ILE A 52 -39.55 -15.99 8.78
N GLY A 53 -39.25 -16.16 10.08
CA GLY A 53 -40.06 -16.99 10.99
C GLY A 53 -39.77 -18.48 10.91
N SER A 54 -38.73 -18.91 10.19
CA SER A 54 -38.29 -20.31 10.17
C SER A 54 -38.09 -20.87 11.58
N PRO A 55 -38.43 -22.15 11.85
CA PRO A 55 -38.22 -22.75 13.16
C PRO A 55 -36.73 -22.87 13.49
N ILE A 56 -36.40 -22.89 14.78
CA ILE A 56 -35.02 -22.79 15.29
C ILE A 56 -34.10 -23.86 14.68
N ASP A 57 -34.57 -25.09 14.49
CA ASP A 57 -33.79 -26.17 13.91
C ASP A 57 -33.36 -25.89 12.46
N VAL A 58 -34.23 -25.28 11.67
CA VAL A 58 -33.95 -24.85 10.29
C VAL A 58 -32.97 -23.67 10.29
N GLN A 59 -33.15 -22.71 11.19
CA GLN A 59 -32.19 -21.59 11.35
C GLN A 59 -30.79 -22.12 11.71
N MET A 60 -30.70 -23.03 12.68
CA MET A 60 -29.43 -23.60 13.14
C MET A 60 -28.75 -24.43 12.04
N ARG A 61 -29.51 -25.12 11.19
CA ARG A 61 -28.96 -25.83 10.03
C ARG A 61 -28.37 -24.85 9.01
N ALA A 62 -29.10 -23.79 8.66
CA ALA A 62 -28.63 -22.77 7.72
C ALA A 62 -27.36 -22.07 8.24
N LEU A 63 -27.33 -21.67 9.52
CA LEU A 63 -26.18 -21.02 10.15
C LEU A 63 -24.93 -21.93 10.17
N ARG A 64 -25.10 -23.22 10.45
CA ARG A 64 -23.98 -24.18 10.43
C ARG A 64 -23.44 -24.38 9.01
N ALA A 65 -24.33 -24.52 8.02
CA ALA A 65 -23.92 -24.62 6.62
C ALA A 65 -23.17 -23.37 6.17
N GLU A 66 -23.71 -22.19 6.48
CA GLU A 66 -23.09 -20.91 6.15
C GLU A 66 -21.74 -20.71 6.83
N ARG A 67 -21.55 -21.17 8.07
CA ARG A 67 -20.26 -21.13 8.74
C ARG A 67 -19.17 -21.80 7.89
N HIS A 68 -19.46 -22.94 7.27
CA HIS A 68 -18.51 -23.60 6.37
C HIS A 68 -18.31 -22.83 5.07
N GLN A 69 -19.38 -22.26 4.49
CA GLN A 69 -19.27 -21.40 3.30
C GLN A 69 -18.36 -20.19 3.54
N ARG A 70 -18.54 -19.50 4.69
CA ARG A 70 -17.71 -18.34 5.07
C ARG A 70 -16.26 -18.70 5.28
N ILE A 71 -15.98 -19.83 5.95
CA ILE A 71 -14.62 -20.32 6.13
C ILE A 71 -13.95 -20.61 4.77
N GLY A 72 -14.67 -21.19 3.81
CA GLY A 72 -14.16 -21.40 2.45
C GLY A 72 -13.87 -20.09 1.73
N TYR A 73 -14.85 -19.19 1.71
CA TYR A 73 -14.74 -17.87 1.07
C TYR A 73 -13.60 -17.02 1.67
N GLU A 74 -13.42 -17.03 2.98
CA GLU A 74 -12.31 -16.33 3.65
C GLU A 74 -10.95 -16.87 3.20
N ARG A 75 -10.81 -18.19 3.03
CA ARG A 75 -9.56 -18.78 2.53
C ARG A 75 -9.27 -18.38 1.09
N GLU A 76 -10.29 -18.34 0.23
CA GLU A 76 -10.14 -17.88 -1.15
C GLU A 76 -9.74 -16.40 -1.20
N LEU A 77 -10.36 -15.56 -0.37
CA LEU A 77 -9.99 -14.15 -0.24
C LEU A 77 -8.56 -13.95 0.26
N LEU A 78 -8.15 -14.72 1.28
CA LEU A 78 -6.77 -14.69 1.78
C LEU A 78 -5.79 -15.13 0.68
N ALA A 79 -6.10 -16.19 -0.06
CA ALA A 79 -5.27 -16.64 -1.17
C ALA A 79 -5.15 -15.59 -2.28
N ALA A 80 -6.24 -14.91 -2.62
CA ALA A 80 -6.21 -13.80 -3.56
C ALA A 80 -5.35 -12.64 -3.03
N ASN A 81 -5.43 -12.32 -1.74
CA ASN A 81 -4.60 -11.27 -1.14
C ASN A 81 -3.11 -11.65 -1.11
N GLU A 82 -2.76 -12.89 -0.75
CA GLU A 82 -1.36 -13.36 -0.78
C GLU A 82 -0.76 -13.32 -2.18
N ALA A 83 -1.56 -13.52 -3.24
CA ALA A 83 -1.08 -13.36 -4.61
C ALA A 83 -0.72 -11.90 -4.98
N CYS A 84 -1.08 -10.93 -4.13
CA CYS A 84 -0.81 -9.50 -4.33
C CYS A 84 0.42 -8.95 -3.60
N LYS A 85 1.00 -9.72 -2.67
CA LYS A 85 2.16 -9.28 -1.89
C LYS A 85 3.45 -9.43 -2.70
#